data_AF-A0A935PMV8-F1
#
_entry.id   AF-A0A935PMV8-F1
#
_cell.length_a   1.000
_cell.length_b   1.000
_cell.length_c   1.000
_cell.angle_alpha   90.00
_cell.angle_beta   90.00
_cell.angle_gamma   90.00
#
_symmetry.space_group_name_H-M   'P 1'
#
loop_
_entity.id
_entity.type
_entity.pdbx_description
1 polymer ?
#
loop_
_entity_poly.entity_id
_entity_poly.type
_entity_poly.pdbx_seq_one_letter_code
_entity_poly.pdbx_strand_id
1 'polypeptide(L)'
;MSFSALAALPAFAQESKPWLESQGLEAVSWKAHQEFEAVVAGVPGAKDPPGAQQRFILFKQGKPVLQVTDKDGIEPASKLTLHSLGRDLDGDGQPDVHFSAYSGGAHCCTTHFAYKVKPAPRRIATYAAKNVGGTDFVDLPGRKTPVMVSADDTSAYVFAPYASSYFPVVVLEVSPKGRFQFAGDLMRGKLPGEPPPVCAQPAATANPWLKDRCGEFTSAKRKARTQEIQAKLREIKSQRASDKLKWDDYVATGVLAAVAAEMNRYAYTGFGAAGMNWLETVWPGNDAIKVQFLAKLRETRVKSAFADDLRVLSTDTR
;
A
#
# COMPACT_ATOMS: atom_id res chain seq x y z
N MET A 1 36.95 24.79 -3.12
CA MET A 1 35.76 23.95 -2.82
C MET A 1 36.28 22.53 -2.65
N SER A 2 36.32 22.05 -1.40
CA SER A 2 36.91 20.75 -1.06
C SER A 2 35.86 19.66 -1.29
N PHE A 3 36.14 18.70 -2.17
CA PHE A 3 35.34 17.49 -2.31
C PHE A 3 35.66 16.56 -1.13
N SER A 4 34.74 16.45 -0.17
CA SER A 4 34.81 15.41 0.86
C SER A 4 34.60 14.05 0.20
N ALA A 5 35.65 13.24 0.17
CA ALA A 5 35.57 11.83 -0.16
C ALA A 5 34.74 11.11 0.91
N LEU A 6 33.59 10.56 0.53
CA LEU A 6 32.84 9.59 1.35
C LEU A 6 33.72 8.34 1.49
N ALA A 7 34.35 8.18 2.64
CA ALA A 7 35.01 6.93 3.00
C ALA A 7 33.95 5.81 3.01
N ALA A 8 34.14 4.79 2.18
CA ALA A 8 33.33 3.58 2.25
C ALA A 8 33.50 2.96 3.65
N LEU A 9 32.40 2.86 4.40
CA LEU A 9 32.40 2.13 5.66
C LEU A 9 32.85 0.68 5.38
N PRO A 10 33.66 0.08 6.26
CA PRO A 10 34.08 -1.31 6.08
C PRO A 10 32.84 -2.22 6.02
N ALA A 11 32.87 -3.18 5.10
CA ALA A 11 31.86 -4.24 5.07
C ALA A 11 31.93 -4.97 6.42
N PHE A 12 30.92 -4.78 7.27
CA PHE A 12 30.81 -5.52 8.52
C PHE A 12 30.64 -7.00 8.17
N ALA A 13 31.48 -7.86 8.76
CA ALA A 13 31.30 -9.30 8.67
C ALA A 13 29.96 -9.68 9.30
N GLN A 14 29.30 -10.71 8.74
CA GLN A 14 28.02 -11.18 9.24
C GLN A 14 28.20 -11.88 10.60
N GLU A 15 28.05 -11.15 11.70
CA GLU A 15 28.24 -11.68 13.06
C GLU A 15 27.20 -12.74 13.44
N SER A 16 26.01 -12.72 12.81
CA SER A 16 24.96 -13.71 13.03
C SER A 16 25.29 -15.11 12.49
N LYS A 17 26.27 -15.24 11.58
CA LYS A 17 26.52 -16.48 10.83
C LYS A 17 26.73 -17.72 11.72
N PRO A 18 27.60 -17.71 12.76
CA PRO A 18 27.81 -18.90 13.61
C PRO A 18 26.52 -19.34 14.33
N TRP A 19 25.68 -18.39 14.72
CA TRP A 19 24.40 -18.70 15.35
C TRP A 19 23.45 -19.34 14.33
N LEU A 20 23.34 -18.79 13.12
CA LEU A 20 22.49 -19.35 12.06
C LEU A 20 22.88 -20.79 11.72
N GLU A 21 24.17 -21.04 11.53
CA GLU A 21 24.70 -22.39 11.25
C GLU A 21 24.37 -23.38 12.37
N SER A 22 24.46 -22.94 13.64
CA SER A 22 24.08 -23.77 14.79
C SER A 22 22.59 -24.16 14.81
N GLN A 23 21.74 -23.40 14.12
CA GLN A 23 20.31 -23.67 13.98
C GLN A 23 19.97 -24.42 12.67
N GLY A 24 20.97 -24.79 11.86
CA GLY A 24 20.76 -25.35 10.53
C GLY A 24 20.14 -24.35 9.54
N LEU A 25 20.40 -23.05 9.74
CA LEU A 25 19.89 -21.96 8.93
C LEU A 25 21.03 -21.27 8.15
N GLU A 26 20.67 -20.66 7.03
CA GLU A 26 21.53 -19.75 6.26
C GLU A 26 20.79 -18.44 5.99
N ALA A 27 21.54 -17.33 5.92
CA ALA A 27 20.97 -16.04 5.57
C ALA A 27 20.60 -15.99 4.08
N VAL A 28 19.33 -15.77 3.80
CA VAL A 28 18.80 -15.48 2.46
C VAL A 28 19.03 -14.00 2.10
N SER A 29 18.86 -13.12 3.08
CA SER A 29 19.21 -11.70 2.96
C SER A 29 19.48 -11.13 4.35
N TRP A 30 20.33 -10.11 4.43
CA TRP A 30 20.60 -9.42 5.69
C TRP A 30 20.96 -7.95 5.46
N LYS A 31 20.79 -7.14 6.51
CA LYS A 31 21.19 -5.73 6.57
C LYS A 31 21.78 -5.46 7.94
N ALA A 32 22.80 -4.60 8.01
CA ALA A 32 23.41 -4.16 9.27
C ALA A 32 23.24 -2.66 9.47
N HIS A 33 23.10 -2.24 10.73
CA HIS A 33 23.08 -0.85 11.14
C HIS A 33 23.56 -0.72 12.59
N GLN A 34 24.65 0.02 12.80
CA GLN A 34 25.29 0.14 14.11
C GLN A 34 25.58 -1.26 14.70
N GLU A 35 25.15 -1.53 15.93
CA GLU A 35 25.33 -2.83 16.60
C GLU A 35 24.28 -3.90 16.23
N PHE A 36 23.38 -3.61 15.28
CA PHE A 36 22.29 -4.50 14.90
C PHE A 36 22.45 -5.11 13.52
N GLU A 37 21.93 -6.32 13.38
CA GLU A 37 21.85 -7.05 12.12
C GLU A 37 20.45 -7.67 11.98
N ALA A 38 19.76 -7.36 10.90
CA ALA A 38 18.46 -7.95 10.56
C ALA A 38 18.68 -9.01 9.48
N VAL A 39 18.17 -10.21 9.69
CA VAL A 39 18.40 -11.37 8.83
C VAL A 39 17.07 -12.02 8.48
N VAL A 40 16.88 -12.29 7.19
CA VAL A 40 15.93 -13.31 6.73
C VAL A 40 16.72 -14.58 6.50
N ALA A 41 16.43 -15.61 7.28
CA ALA A 41 17.11 -16.90 7.23
C ALA A 41 16.17 -18.01 6.72
N GLY A 42 16.73 -19.03 6.08
CA GLY A 42 16.01 -20.21 5.61
C GLY A 42 16.84 -21.47 5.76
N VAL A 43 16.22 -22.63 5.54
CA VAL A 43 16.93 -23.92 5.55
C VAL A 43 17.65 -24.12 4.21
N PRO A 44 18.98 -24.34 4.20
CA PRO A 44 19.73 -24.54 2.96
C PRO A 44 19.18 -25.71 2.14
N GLY A 45 19.00 -25.50 0.83
CA GLY A 45 18.61 -26.55 -0.11
C GLY A 45 17.16 -27.05 -0.01
N ALA A 46 16.32 -26.48 0.88
CA ALA A 46 14.92 -26.83 0.96
C ALA A 46 14.15 -26.34 -0.29
N LYS A 47 13.34 -27.24 -0.86
CA LYS A 47 12.57 -26.98 -2.10
C LYS A 47 11.06 -27.07 -1.91
N ASP A 48 10.61 -27.79 -0.90
CA ASP A 48 9.21 -27.90 -0.53
C ASP A 48 8.78 -26.69 0.31
N PRO A 49 7.53 -26.20 0.18
CA PRO A 49 7.08 -25.01 0.91
C PRO A 49 7.24 -25.09 2.44
N PRO A 50 6.96 -26.23 3.12
CA PRO A 50 7.23 -26.37 4.55
C PRO A 50 8.72 -26.26 4.90
N GLY A 51 9.60 -26.94 4.16
CA GLY A 51 11.05 -26.87 4.36
C GLY A 51 11.66 -25.51 4.00
N ALA A 52 11.08 -24.78 3.05
CA ALA A 52 11.54 -23.47 2.58
C ALA A 52 11.07 -22.30 3.47
N GLN A 53 10.53 -22.57 4.66
CA GLN A 53 10.04 -21.54 5.56
C GLN A 53 11.16 -20.57 5.95
N GLN A 54 10.93 -19.29 5.68
CA GLN A 54 11.83 -18.22 6.05
C GLN A 54 11.52 -17.68 7.44
N ARG A 55 12.56 -17.20 8.14
CA ARG A 55 12.47 -16.63 9.49
C ARG A 55 13.11 -15.25 9.48
N PHE A 56 12.47 -14.28 10.12
CA PHE A 56 13.09 -13.00 10.40
C PHE A 56 13.70 -13.01 11.80
N ILE A 57 14.96 -12.60 11.88
CA ILE A 57 15.72 -12.58 13.13
C ILE A 57 16.48 -11.24 13.20
N LEU A 58 16.38 -10.57 14.34
CA LEU A 58 17.20 -9.40 14.64
C LEU A 58 18.27 -9.80 15.65
N PHE A 59 19.51 -9.45 15.35
CA PHE A 59 20.67 -9.64 16.20
C PHE A 59 21.18 -8.31 16.73
N LYS A 60 21.79 -8.35 17.91
CA LYS A 60 22.61 -7.29 18.48
C LYS A 60 23.97 -7.90 18.84
N GLN A 61 25.04 -7.46 18.17
CA GLN A 61 26.40 -7.97 18.37
C GLN A 61 26.47 -9.52 18.29
N GLY A 62 25.96 -10.08 17.20
CA GLY A 62 25.89 -11.53 16.96
C GLY A 62 24.89 -12.33 17.82
N LYS A 63 24.21 -11.71 18.79
CA LYS A 63 23.22 -12.39 19.65
C LYS A 63 21.78 -12.10 19.19
N PRO A 64 20.92 -13.11 19.01
CA PRO A 64 19.53 -12.88 18.63
C PRO A 64 18.79 -12.14 19.75
N VAL A 65 18.16 -11.02 19.41
CA VAL A 65 17.34 -10.19 20.33
C VAL A 65 15.87 -10.20 19.97
N LEU A 66 15.51 -10.66 18.77
CA LEU A 66 14.14 -10.91 18.33
C LEU A 66 14.14 -12.02 17.29
N GLN A 67 13.20 -12.95 17.41
CA GLN A 67 12.85 -13.90 16.36
C GLN A 67 11.35 -13.77 16.11
N VAL A 68 10.97 -13.47 14.88
CA VAL A 68 9.55 -13.33 14.53
C VAL A 68 9.00 -14.71 14.18
N THR A 69 7.84 -15.01 14.74
CA THR A 69 7.18 -16.32 14.69
C THR A 69 5.79 -16.22 14.06
N ASP A 70 5.10 -17.35 13.93
CA ASP A 70 3.70 -17.41 13.53
C ASP A 70 2.77 -16.61 14.47
N LYS A 71 3.10 -16.53 15.76
CA LYS A 71 2.39 -15.71 16.76
C LYS A 71 2.43 -14.22 16.45
N ASP A 72 3.40 -13.79 15.65
CA ASP A 72 3.49 -12.41 15.15
C ASP A 72 2.63 -12.18 13.90
N GLY A 73 1.82 -13.16 13.48
CA GLY A 73 0.93 -13.02 12.32
C GLY A 73 1.65 -13.15 10.98
N ILE A 74 2.83 -13.79 10.95
CA ILE A 74 3.44 -14.26 9.71
C ILE A 74 2.82 -15.61 9.36
N GLU A 75 2.21 -15.70 8.18
CA GLU A 75 1.69 -16.97 7.69
C GLU A 75 2.83 -17.96 7.44
N PRO A 76 2.69 -19.25 7.83
CA PRO A 76 3.68 -20.28 7.50
C PRO A 76 4.01 -20.32 6.01
N ALA A 77 5.25 -20.68 5.68
CA ALA A 77 5.77 -20.70 4.30
C ALA A 77 5.77 -19.35 3.56
N SER A 78 5.52 -18.23 4.24
CA SER A 78 5.67 -16.90 3.63
C SER A 78 7.10 -16.65 3.15
N LYS A 79 7.25 -16.09 1.96
CA LYS A 79 8.50 -15.51 1.50
C LYS A 79 8.68 -14.14 2.15
N LEU A 80 9.75 -13.97 2.92
CA LEU A 80 10.09 -12.72 3.57
C LEU A 80 11.00 -11.87 2.68
N THR A 81 10.80 -10.57 2.70
CA THR A 81 11.67 -9.58 2.05
C THR A 81 12.10 -8.55 3.07
N LEU A 82 13.41 -8.45 3.30
CA LEU A 82 13.99 -7.43 4.16
C LEU A 82 14.19 -6.12 3.39
N HIS A 83 13.42 -5.10 3.75
CA HIS A 83 13.41 -3.83 3.03
C HIS A 83 14.46 -2.86 3.58
N SER A 84 14.42 -2.57 4.88
CA SER A 84 15.34 -1.60 5.51
C SER A 84 15.64 -1.93 6.97
N LEU A 85 16.83 -1.52 7.44
CA LEU A 85 17.22 -1.47 8.85
C LEU A 85 17.93 -0.13 9.10
N GLY A 86 17.58 0.55 10.19
CA GLY A 86 18.25 1.77 10.62
C GLY A 86 17.52 3.08 10.31
N ARG A 87 16.36 3.01 9.65
CA ARG A 87 15.54 4.19 9.33
C ARG A 87 14.56 4.46 10.47
N ASP A 88 14.36 5.73 10.82
CA ASP A 88 13.32 6.17 11.75
C ASP A 88 11.97 6.24 11.00
N LEU A 89 11.11 5.24 11.19
CA LEU A 89 9.85 5.12 10.47
C LEU A 89 8.71 5.87 11.15
N ASP A 90 8.75 6.00 12.49
CA ASP A 90 7.68 6.63 13.28
C ASP A 90 8.02 8.01 13.86
N GLY A 91 9.23 8.50 13.60
CA GLY A 91 9.66 9.86 13.90
C GLY A 91 10.13 10.04 15.34
N ASP A 92 10.51 9.00 16.05
CA ASP A 92 10.98 9.08 17.44
C ASP A 92 12.50 9.26 17.57
N GLY A 93 13.22 9.29 16.45
CA GLY A 93 14.68 9.41 16.39
C GLY A 93 15.44 8.10 16.62
N GLN A 94 14.76 6.97 16.74
CA GLN A 94 15.38 5.65 16.88
C GLN A 94 15.36 4.87 15.55
N PRO A 95 16.30 3.94 15.35
CA PRO A 95 16.28 3.07 14.18
C PRO A 95 15.17 2.02 14.29
N ASP A 96 14.49 1.80 13.18
CA ASP A 96 13.52 0.73 12.97
C ASP A 96 13.99 -0.26 11.90
N VAL A 97 13.25 -1.36 11.79
CA VAL A 97 13.38 -2.35 10.72
C VAL A 97 12.02 -2.55 10.03
N HIS A 98 12.07 -2.63 8.70
CA HIS A 98 10.92 -2.91 7.84
C HIS A 98 11.19 -4.17 7.02
N PHE A 99 10.24 -5.09 7.07
CA PHE A 99 10.22 -6.26 6.20
C PHE A 99 8.77 -6.60 5.81
N SER A 100 8.58 -7.39 4.76
CA SER A 100 7.26 -7.90 4.38
C SER A 100 7.25 -9.41 4.27
N ALA A 101 6.09 -10.01 4.52
CA ALA A 101 5.81 -11.42 4.28
C ALA A 101 4.83 -11.54 3.11
N TYR A 102 5.18 -12.34 2.12
CA TYR A 102 4.32 -12.71 1.01
C TYR A 102 3.90 -14.17 1.19
N SER A 103 2.61 -14.41 1.46
CA SER A 103 2.12 -15.76 1.76
C SER A 103 2.03 -16.69 0.55
N GLY A 104 2.11 -16.16 -0.68
CA GLY A 104 2.19 -16.96 -1.92
C GLY A 104 0.84 -17.37 -2.49
N GLY A 105 0.71 -17.34 -3.84
CA GLY A 105 -0.47 -17.73 -4.64
C GLY A 105 -1.03 -16.60 -5.51
N ALA A 106 -2.01 -16.87 -6.38
CA ALA A 106 -2.46 -15.93 -7.42
C ALA A 106 -3.26 -14.71 -6.92
N HIS A 107 -3.77 -14.77 -5.68
CA HIS A 107 -4.60 -13.74 -5.04
C HIS A 107 -4.18 -13.51 -3.59
N CYS A 108 -2.87 -13.56 -3.36
CA CYS A 108 -2.30 -13.77 -2.04
C CYS A 108 -1.63 -12.52 -1.47
N CYS A 109 -1.42 -12.56 -0.17
CA CYS A 109 -1.34 -11.35 0.62
C CYS A 109 0.11 -11.01 0.95
N THR A 110 0.47 -9.76 0.67
CA THR A 110 1.65 -9.14 1.27
C THR A 110 1.24 -8.49 2.57
N THR A 111 1.99 -8.75 3.65
CA THR A 111 1.85 -8.06 4.93
C THR A 111 3.18 -7.39 5.26
N HIS A 112 3.13 -6.08 5.54
CA HIS A 112 4.28 -5.29 5.95
C HIS A 112 4.36 -5.22 7.47
N PHE A 113 5.58 -5.27 7.99
CA PHE A 113 5.88 -5.22 9.40
C PHE A 113 6.94 -4.16 9.66
N ALA A 114 6.67 -3.28 10.62
CA ALA A 114 7.63 -2.34 11.16
C ALA A 114 7.90 -2.68 12.62
N TYR A 115 9.18 -2.76 12.98
CA TYR A 115 9.64 -3.03 14.34
C TYR A 115 10.62 -1.95 14.79
N LYS A 116 10.46 -1.51 16.04
CA LYS A 116 11.50 -0.77 16.75
C LYS A 116 12.67 -1.69 17.03
N VAL A 117 13.88 -1.11 16.96
CA VAL A 117 15.12 -1.80 17.34
C VAL A 117 15.57 -1.38 18.74
N LYS A 118 15.44 -0.08 19.07
CA LYS A 118 15.81 0.51 20.37
C LYS A 118 14.56 1.01 21.12
N PRO A 119 14.60 1.05 22.47
CA PRO A 119 15.61 0.46 23.35
C PRO A 119 15.53 -1.07 23.42
N ALA A 120 14.38 -1.64 23.05
CA ALA A 120 14.15 -3.07 22.97
C ALA A 120 13.33 -3.40 21.70
N PRO A 121 13.66 -4.49 20.99
CA PRO A 121 12.93 -4.88 19.80
C PRO A 121 11.44 -5.12 20.08
N ARG A 122 10.57 -4.45 19.34
CA ARG A 122 9.11 -4.68 19.42
C ARG A 122 8.43 -4.26 18.15
N ARG A 123 7.34 -4.94 17.81
CA ARG A 123 6.50 -4.53 16.68
C ARG A 123 5.88 -3.16 16.96
N ILE A 124 5.97 -2.25 15.99
CA ILE A 124 5.30 -0.95 16.06
C ILE A 124 4.10 -0.89 15.14
N ALA A 125 4.14 -1.53 13.97
CA ALA A 125 2.99 -1.50 13.07
C ALA A 125 2.97 -2.72 12.14
N THR A 126 1.76 -3.09 11.74
CA THR A 126 1.49 -4.09 10.71
C THR A 126 0.54 -3.50 9.68
N TYR A 127 0.75 -3.81 8.40
CA TYR A 127 -0.14 -3.43 7.33
C TYR A 127 -0.36 -4.60 6.37
N ALA A 128 -1.59 -5.11 6.33
CA ALA A 128 -2.02 -6.12 5.39
C ALA A 128 -2.33 -5.45 4.03
N ALA A 129 -1.29 -5.30 3.20
CA ALA A 129 -1.40 -4.81 1.83
C ALA A 129 -2.15 -5.77 0.90
N LYS A 130 -2.31 -7.03 1.31
CA LYS A 130 -3.05 -8.05 0.56
C LYS A 130 -2.56 -8.12 -0.88
N ASN A 131 -3.47 -7.94 -1.84
CA ASN A 131 -3.28 -8.11 -3.28
C ASN A 131 -2.41 -7.05 -3.94
N VAL A 132 -2.32 -5.86 -3.35
CA VAL A 132 -1.67 -4.71 -4.00
C VAL A 132 -0.18 -4.63 -3.67
N GLY A 133 0.25 -5.32 -2.61
CA GLY A 133 1.61 -5.22 -2.08
C GLY A 133 1.95 -3.81 -1.60
N GLY A 134 3.23 -3.54 -1.54
CA GLY A 134 3.77 -2.25 -1.14
C GLY A 134 5.25 -2.21 -1.44
N THR A 135 5.80 -1.01 -1.55
CA THR A 135 7.25 -0.83 -1.72
C THR A 135 7.94 -0.66 -0.37
N ASP A 136 9.26 -0.55 -0.39
CA ASP A 136 9.96 0.04 0.74
C ASP A 136 9.52 1.50 0.96
N PHE A 137 9.82 2.01 2.15
CA PHE A 137 9.70 3.40 2.51
C PHE A 137 10.67 4.26 1.70
N VAL A 138 10.21 5.46 1.34
CA VAL A 138 10.95 6.47 0.59
C VAL A 138 11.09 7.72 1.44
N ASP A 139 12.32 8.19 1.58
CA ASP A 139 12.60 9.46 2.24
C ASP A 139 12.19 10.61 1.30
N LEU A 140 11.46 11.59 1.84
CA LEU A 140 11.04 12.77 1.10
C LEU A 140 11.65 14.03 1.71
N PRO A 141 12.18 14.96 0.88
CA PRO A 141 12.74 16.20 1.38
C PRO A 141 11.77 16.97 2.28
N GLY A 142 12.25 17.44 3.43
CA GLY A 142 11.46 18.24 4.37
C GLY A 142 10.52 17.45 5.27
N ARG A 143 10.47 16.11 5.16
CA ARG A 143 9.70 15.25 6.06
C ARG A 143 10.60 14.57 7.08
N LYS A 144 10.07 14.42 8.30
CA LYS A 144 10.74 13.68 9.39
C LYS A 144 10.62 12.17 9.21
N THR A 145 9.43 11.71 8.81
CA THR A 145 9.13 10.31 8.59
C THR A 145 9.10 10.00 7.09
N PRO A 146 9.65 8.85 6.68
CA PRO A 146 9.55 8.38 5.30
C PRO A 146 8.13 7.90 5.02
N VAL A 147 7.82 7.66 3.74
CA VAL A 147 6.51 7.18 3.34
C VAL A 147 6.57 5.95 2.45
N MET A 148 5.58 5.08 2.58
CA MET A 148 5.36 3.92 1.73
C MET A 148 4.27 4.25 0.72
N VAL A 149 4.49 3.88 -0.54
CA VAL A 149 3.45 3.94 -1.57
C VAL A 149 2.82 2.56 -1.71
N SER A 150 1.50 2.49 -1.60
CA SER A 150 0.72 1.27 -1.74
C SER A 150 -0.65 1.60 -2.35
N ALA A 151 -1.61 0.69 -2.25
CA ALA A 151 -2.99 0.90 -2.68
C ALA A 151 -3.97 0.32 -1.66
N ASP A 152 -5.26 0.63 -1.80
CA ASP A 152 -6.32 -0.03 -1.04
C ASP A 152 -7.01 -1.08 -1.94
N ASP A 153 -6.99 -2.35 -1.52
CA ASP A 153 -7.58 -3.45 -2.26
C ASP A 153 -9.05 -3.77 -1.90
N THR A 154 -9.67 -2.99 -1.02
CA THR A 154 -11.01 -3.31 -0.47
C THR A 154 -12.15 -3.30 -1.49
N SER A 155 -11.94 -2.69 -2.66
CA SER A 155 -12.86 -2.76 -3.80
C SER A 155 -12.57 -3.90 -4.78
N ALA A 156 -11.59 -4.77 -4.51
CA ALA A 156 -11.33 -5.96 -5.31
C ALA A 156 -12.61 -6.79 -5.49
N TYR A 157 -12.89 -7.23 -6.72
CA TYR A 157 -14.05 -8.06 -7.07
C TYR A 157 -15.44 -7.42 -6.89
N VAL A 158 -15.54 -6.21 -6.32
CA VAL A 158 -16.85 -5.60 -6.03
C VAL A 158 -17.50 -5.05 -7.29
N PHE A 159 -16.72 -4.42 -8.16
CA PHE A 159 -17.22 -3.70 -9.35
C PHE A 159 -16.75 -4.29 -10.69
N ALA A 160 -15.83 -5.25 -10.65
CA ALA A 160 -15.31 -5.97 -11.80
C ALA A 160 -14.49 -7.20 -11.34
N PRO A 161 -14.16 -8.15 -12.23
CA PRO A 161 -13.14 -9.16 -11.95
C PRO A 161 -11.82 -8.52 -11.46
N TYR A 162 -10.99 -9.28 -10.75
CA TYR A 162 -9.74 -8.78 -10.15
C TYR A 162 -8.86 -8.00 -11.12
N ALA A 163 -8.61 -8.56 -12.31
CA ALA A 163 -7.75 -7.96 -13.33
C ALA A 163 -8.21 -6.58 -13.81
N SER A 164 -9.49 -6.26 -13.61
CA SER A 164 -10.11 -4.99 -13.98
C SER A 164 -10.52 -4.16 -12.75
N SER A 165 -10.16 -4.61 -11.55
CA SER A 165 -10.44 -3.88 -10.31
C SER A 165 -9.52 -2.66 -10.19
N TYR A 166 -10.06 -1.57 -9.67
CA TYR A 166 -9.28 -0.39 -9.35
C TYR A 166 -8.89 -0.38 -7.87
N PHE A 167 -7.63 -0.05 -7.61
CA PHE A 167 -7.08 0.10 -6.28
C PHE A 167 -6.57 1.54 -6.13
N PRO A 168 -7.25 2.39 -5.34
CA PRO A 168 -6.79 3.76 -5.13
C PRO A 168 -5.42 3.76 -4.47
N VAL A 169 -4.55 4.67 -4.91
CA VAL A 169 -3.24 4.89 -4.29
C VAL A 169 -3.44 5.32 -2.84
N VAL A 170 -2.61 4.76 -1.95
CA VAL A 170 -2.44 5.26 -0.59
C VAL A 170 -0.97 5.57 -0.36
N VAL A 171 -0.71 6.69 0.32
CA VAL A 171 0.62 7.06 0.79
C VAL A 171 0.59 6.93 2.30
N LEU A 172 1.43 6.04 2.82
CA LEU A 172 1.39 5.61 4.20
C LEU A 172 2.61 6.08 4.96
N GLU A 173 2.41 6.46 6.21
CA GLU A 173 3.47 6.67 7.21
C GLU A 173 3.20 5.78 8.43
N VAL A 174 4.22 5.52 9.23
CA VAL A 174 4.01 4.93 10.55
C VAL A 174 3.76 6.07 11.53
N SER A 175 2.59 6.09 12.15
CA SER A 175 2.29 7.10 13.16
C SER A 175 3.12 6.86 14.43
N PRO A 176 3.40 7.90 15.23
CA PRO A 176 4.02 7.74 16.55
C PRO A 176 3.26 6.80 17.51
N LYS A 177 1.98 6.52 17.22
CA LYS A 177 1.14 5.59 17.98
C LYS A 177 1.25 4.13 17.51
N GLY A 178 2.09 3.84 16.52
CA GLY A 178 2.31 2.47 16.04
C GLY A 178 1.19 1.94 15.14
N ARG A 179 0.88 2.66 14.06
CA ARG A 179 -0.01 2.17 13.00
C ARG A 179 0.42 2.74 11.66
N PHE A 180 0.20 1.99 10.59
CA PHE A 180 0.19 2.57 9.25
C PHE A 180 -1.04 3.48 9.13
N GLN A 181 -0.83 4.69 8.65
CA GLN A 181 -1.88 5.68 8.44
C GLN A 181 -1.60 6.49 7.17
N PHE A 182 -2.59 7.24 6.68
CA PHE A 182 -2.33 8.15 5.57
C PHE A 182 -1.34 9.23 5.97
N ALA A 183 -0.33 9.45 5.12
CA ALA A 183 0.39 10.71 5.08
C ALA A 183 -0.54 11.75 4.45
N GLY A 184 -1.45 12.31 5.26
CA GLY A 184 -2.58 13.11 4.79
C GLY A 184 -2.18 14.32 3.94
N ASP A 185 -1.07 14.96 4.28
CA ASP A 185 -0.48 16.08 3.54
C ASP A 185 0.01 15.69 2.13
N LEU A 186 0.36 14.42 1.92
CA LEU A 186 0.78 13.90 0.62
C LEU A 186 -0.37 13.31 -0.20
N MET A 187 -1.48 12.96 0.47
CA MET A 187 -2.68 12.37 -0.12
C MET A 187 -3.72 13.42 -0.52
N ARG A 188 -3.81 14.54 0.19
CA ARG A 188 -4.84 15.55 -0.04
C ARG A 188 -4.52 16.38 -1.28
N GLY A 189 -5.38 16.32 -2.29
CA GLY A 189 -5.27 17.21 -3.45
C GLY A 189 -5.55 18.67 -3.06
N LYS A 190 -5.07 19.62 -3.86
CA LYS A 190 -5.38 21.04 -3.65
C LYS A 190 -6.80 21.37 -4.09
N LEU A 191 -7.24 20.82 -5.22
CA LEU A 191 -8.60 20.97 -5.75
C LEU A 191 -9.20 19.61 -6.13
N PRO A 192 -10.55 19.53 -6.23
CA PRO A 192 -11.22 18.31 -6.64
C PRO A 192 -10.72 17.73 -7.97
N GLY A 193 -10.19 16.50 -7.92
CA GLY A 193 -9.73 15.77 -9.10
C GLY A 193 -8.36 16.20 -9.63
N GLU A 194 -7.62 17.04 -8.89
CA GLU A 194 -6.19 17.26 -9.10
C GLU A 194 -5.36 16.11 -8.51
N PRO A 195 -4.14 15.88 -9.03
CA PRO A 195 -3.24 14.90 -8.44
C PRO A 195 -2.86 15.29 -6.99
N PRO A 196 -2.68 14.30 -6.10
CA PRO A 196 -2.19 14.56 -4.75
C PRO A 196 -0.71 15.01 -4.76
N PRO A 197 -0.23 15.74 -3.72
CA PRO A 197 1.13 16.27 -3.66
C PRO A 197 2.25 15.24 -3.83
N VAL A 198 2.03 13.97 -3.47
CA VAL A 198 2.99 12.89 -3.72
C VAL A 198 3.36 12.77 -5.20
N CYS A 199 2.46 13.11 -6.12
CA CYS A 199 2.71 13.05 -7.56
C CYS A 199 3.69 14.11 -8.07
N ALA A 200 4.01 15.12 -7.27
CA ALA A 200 5.03 16.10 -7.58
C ALA A 200 6.42 15.71 -7.03
N GLN A 201 6.52 14.65 -6.21
CA GLN A 201 7.76 14.24 -5.57
C GLN A 201 8.61 13.38 -6.52
N PRO A 202 9.83 13.81 -6.89
CA PRO A 202 10.69 13.03 -7.80
C PRO A 202 11.03 11.63 -7.26
N ALA A 203 11.34 11.55 -5.96
CA ALA A 203 11.67 10.28 -5.31
C ALA A 203 10.48 9.29 -5.31
N ALA A 204 9.25 9.80 -5.20
CA ALA A 204 8.06 8.96 -5.24
C ALA A 204 7.71 8.56 -6.68
N THR A 205 7.79 9.50 -7.65
CA THR A 205 7.47 9.24 -9.06
C THR A 205 8.52 8.43 -9.82
N ALA A 206 9.69 8.20 -9.23
CA ALA A 206 10.65 7.19 -9.72
C ALA A 206 10.07 5.76 -9.67
N ASN A 207 9.05 5.51 -8.84
CA ASN A 207 8.28 4.27 -8.85
C ASN A 207 7.36 4.23 -10.09
N PRO A 208 7.55 3.28 -11.04
CA PRO A 208 6.74 3.19 -12.25
C PRO A 208 5.24 3.07 -11.97
N TRP A 209 4.85 2.32 -10.93
CA TRP A 209 3.45 2.16 -10.56
C TRP A 209 2.83 3.48 -10.08
N LEU A 210 3.54 4.23 -9.22
CA LEU A 210 3.06 5.54 -8.78
C LEU A 210 3.01 6.53 -9.95
N LYS A 211 4.01 6.51 -10.84
CA LYS A 211 4.02 7.34 -12.04
C LYS A 211 2.78 7.11 -12.90
N ASP A 212 2.43 5.86 -13.14
CA ASP A 212 1.23 5.49 -13.91
C ASP A 212 -0.05 5.97 -13.22
N ARG A 213 -0.14 5.79 -11.90
CA ARG A 213 -1.29 6.25 -11.10
C ARG A 213 -1.42 7.77 -11.08
N CYS A 214 -0.33 8.50 -10.93
CA CYS A 214 -0.30 9.96 -11.02
C CYS A 214 -0.70 10.43 -12.42
N GLY A 215 -0.32 9.68 -13.47
CA GLY A 215 -0.75 9.91 -14.84
C GLY A 215 -2.27 9.82 -15.04
N GLU A 216 -3.01 9.14 -14.16
CA GLU A 216 -4.47 9.04 -14.26
C GLU A 216 -5.20 10.36 -13.96
N PHE A 217 -4.54 11.29 -13.25
CA PHE A 217 -5.06 12.63 -12.97
C PHE A 217 -4.85 13.61 -14.13
N THR A 218 -4.11 13.21 -15.17
CA THR A 218 -3.91 14.07 -16.34
C THR A 218 -5.24 14.39 -17.02
N SER A 219 -5.43 15.67 -17.35
CA SER A 219 -6.71 16.20 -17.82
C SER A 219 -7.20 15.52 -19.11
N ALA A 220 -6.31 15.20 -20.05
CA ALA A 220 -6.67 14.55 -21.31
C ALA A 220 -7.20 13.12 -21.11
N LYS A 221 -6.43 12.25 -20.42
CA LYS A 221 -6.85 10.86 -20.16
C LYS A 221 -8.13 10.80 -19.32
N ARG A 222 -8.24 11.70 -18.33
CA ARG A 222 -9.40 11.78 -17.44
C ARG A 222 -10.66 12.24 -18.18
N LYS A 223 -10.55 13.23 -19.07
CA LYS A 223 -11.67 13.68 -19.92
C LYS A 223 -12.16 12.57 -20.84
N ALA A 224 -11.25 11.88 -21.54
CA ALA A 224 -11.59 10.76 -22.42
C ALA A 224 -12.35 9.64 -21.67
N ARG A 225 -11.84 9.24 -20.50
CA ARG A 225 -12.51 8.25 -19.64
C ARG A 225 -13.89 8.70 -19.16
N THR A 226 -14.05 9.98 -18.81
CA THR A 226 -15.35 10.54 -18.42
C THR A 226 -16.37 10.45 -19.56
N GLN A 227 -15.95 10.77 -20.79
CA GLN A 227 -16.79 10.65 -21.98
C GLN A 227 -17.16 9.19 -22.26
N GLU A 228 -16.22 8.26 -22.12
CA GLU A 228 -16.45 6.82 -22.26
C GLU A 228 -17.47 6.30 -21.24
N ILE A 229 -17.34 6.69 -19.97
CA ILE A 229 -18.30 6.35 -18.91
C ILE A 229 -19.71 6.83 -19.29
N GLN A 230 -19.84 8.09 -19.71
CA GLN A 230 -21.13 8.64 -20.12
C GLN A 230 -21.72 7.91 -21.32
N ALA A 231 -20.90 7.56 -22.31
CA ALA A 231 -21.34 6.81 -23.49
C ALA A 231 -21.87 5.43 -23.10
N LYS A 232 -21.12 4.67 -22.29
CA LYS A 232 -21.54 3.34 -21.81
C LYS A 232 -22.81 3.40 -20.98
N LEU A 233 -22.94 4.38 -20.07
CA LEU A 233 -24.15 4.55 -19.27
C LEU A 233 -25.37 4.87 -20.14
N ARG A 234 -25.22 5.73 -21.16
CA ARG A 234 -26.31 6.02 -22.11
C ARG A 234 -26.70 4.78 -22.93
N GLU A 235 -25.71 4.03 -23.40
CA GLU A 235 -25.94 2.81 -24.18
C GLU A 235 -26.74 1.78 -23.37
N ILE A 236 -26.30 1.45 -22.16
CA ILE A 236 -26.98 0.50 -21.27
C ILE A 236 -28.43 0.94 -21.02
N LYS A 237 -28.64 2.23 -20.72
CA LYS A 237 -29.98 2.79 -20.45
C LYS A 237 -30.88 2.85 -21.70
N SER A 238 -30.31 2.88 -22.90
CA SER A 238 -31.07 2.84 -24.15
C SER A 238 -31.52 1.44 -24.54
N GLN A 239 -30.79 0.41 -24.11
CA GLN A 239 -31.05 -0.98 -24.49
C GLN A 239 -32.15 -1.63 -23.64
N ARG A 240 -32.49 -1.07 -22.47
CA ARG A 240 -33.49 -1.64 -21.56
C ARG A 240 -34.34 -0.58 -20.89
N ALA A 241 -35.59 -0.95 -20.63
CA ALA A 241 -36.45 -0.19 -19.71
C ALA A 241 -35.81 -0.16 -18.30
N SER A 242 -36.04 0.93 -17.57
CA SER A 242 -35.37 1.21 -16.29
C SER A 242 -35.64 0.15 -15.21
N ASP A 243 -36.79 -0.53 -15.27
CA ASP A 243 -37.19 -1.62 -14.38
C ASP A 243 -36.47 -2.96 -14.69
N LYS A 244 -35.78 -3.06 -15.83
CA LYS A 244 -35.09 -4.28 -16.30
C LYS A 244 -33.56 -4.16 -16.30
N LEU A 245 -33.01 -3.06 -15.79
CA LEU A 245 -31.57 -2.87 -15.62
C LEU A 245 -31.03 -3.84 -14.57
N LYS A 246 -29.98 -4.59 -14.91
CA LYS A 246 -29.33 -5.52 -13.99
C LYS A 246 -27.90 -5.08 -13.72
N TRP A 247 -27.41 -5.40 -12.52
CA TRP A 247 -26.01 -5.15 -12.12
C TRP A 247 -25.00 -5.68 -13.14
N ASP A 248 -25.24 -6.89 -13.65
CA ASP A 248 -24.34 -7.57 -14.59
C ASP A 248 -24.20 -6.85 -15.93
N ASP A 249 -25.23 -6.12 -16.37
CA ASP A 249 -25.15 -5.31 -17.60
C ASP A 249 -24.07 -4.20 -17.46
N TYR A 250 -23.93 -3.66 -16.25
CA TYR A 250 -22.94 -2.62 -15.95
C TYR A 250 -21.55 -3.21 -15.64
N VAL A 251 -21.49 -4.39 -15.02
CA VAL A 251 -20.20 -5.09 -14.81
C VAL A 251 -19.59 -5.51 -16.14
N ALA A 252 -20.39 -6.06 -17.06
CA ALA A 252 -19.91 -6.57 -18.35
C ALA A 252 -19.27 -5.48 -19.23
N THR A 253 -19.70 -4.23 -19.11
CA THR A 253 -19.13 -3.08 -19.85
C THR A 253 -17.92 -2.45 -19.15
N GLY A 254 -17.60 -2.89 -17.93
CA GLY A 254 -16.58 -2.31 -17.06
C GLY A 254 -16.93 -0.92 -16.51
N VAL A 255 -18.16 -0.42 -16.73
CA VAL A 255 -18.51 0.95 -16.36
C VAL A 255 -18.54 1.15 -14.84
N LEU A 256 -18.94 0.13 -14.05
CA LEU A 256 -18.91 0.23 -12.59
C LEU A 256 -17.49 0.38 -12.04
N ALA A 257 -16.52 -0.36 -12.58
CA ALA A 257 -15.13 -0.23 -12.17
C ALA A 257 -14.56 1.16 -12.53
N ALA A 258 -14.90 1.68 -13.72
CA ALA A 258 -14.47 3.01 -14.15
C ALA A 258 -15.07 4.13 -13.27
N VAL A 259 -16.35 4.02 -12.91
CA VAL A 259 -17.04 4.95 -11.99
C VAL A 259 -16.47 4.83 -10.58
N ALA A 260 -16.29 3.61 -10.06
CA ALA A 260 -15.68 3.38 -8.74
C ALA A 260 -14.26 3.96 -8.66
N ALA A 261 -13.48 3.80 -9.72
CA ALA A 261 -12.13 4.35 -9.79
C ALA A 261 -12.14 5.86 -9.63
N GLU A 262 -12.99 6.57 -10.36
CA GLU A 262 -13.08 8.02 -10.27
C GLU A 262 -13.64 8.49 -8.92
N MET A 263 -14.68 7.83 -8.41
CA MET A 263 -15.22 8.11 -7.09
C MET A 263 -14.20 7.91 -5.97
N ASN A 264 -13.33 6.90 -6.10
CA ASN A 264 -12.25 6.67 -5.16
C ASN A 264 -11.12 7.68 -5.33
N ARG A 265 -10.76 8.13 -6.54
CA ARG A 265 -9.81 9.25 -6.71
C ARG A 265 -10.25 10.49 -5.94
N TYR A 266 -11.53 10.86 -6.01
CA TYR A 266 -12.07 11.97 -5.22
C TYR A 266 -12.01 11.70 -3.72
N ALA A 267 -12.47 10.53 -3.26
CA ALA A 267 -12.51 10.24 -1.83
C ALA A 267 -11.11 10.17 -1.19
N TYR A 268 -10.16 9.52 -1.86
CA TYR A 268 -8.78 9.33 -1.39
C TYR A 268 -7.91 10.57 -1.56
N THR A 269 -8.44 11.64 -2.15
CA THR A 269 -7.79 12.97 -2.18
C THR A 269 -8.51 14.01 -1.32
N GLY A 270 -9.51 13.60 -0.54
CA GLY A 270 -10.26 14.44 0.39
C GLY A 270 -11.52 15.11 -0.18
N PHE A 271 -11.85 14.87 -1.45
CA PHE A 271 -12.94 15.54 -2.17
C PHE A 271 -14.15 14.64 -2.44
N GLY A 272 -14.53 13.80 -1.48
CA GLY A 272 -15.64 12.86 -1.63
C GLY A 272 -16.96 13.51 -2.08
N ALA A 273 -17.29 14.71 -1.59
CA ALA A 273 -18.49 15.45 -1.98
C ALA A 273 -18.44 15.91 -3.46
N ALA A 274 -17.29 16.40 -3.92
CA ALA A 274 -17.12 16.74 -5.34
C ALA A 274 -17.20 15.50 -6.24
N GLY A 275 -16.79 14.33 -5.74
CA GLY A 275 -17.02 13.05 -6.40
C GLY A 275 -18.49 12.75 -6.62
N MET A 276 -19.36 13.05 -5.64
CA MET A 276 -20.81 12.92 -5.82
C MET A 276 -21.36 13.87 -6.89
N ASN A 277 -20.89 15.12 -6.93
CA ASN A 277 -21.29 16.07 -7.98
C ASN A 277 -20.85 15.59 -9.37
N TRP A 278 -19.64 15.03 -9.47
CA TRP A 278 -19.15 14.40 -10.69
C TRP A 278 -20.03 13.21 -11.09
N LEU A 279 -20.41 12.36 -10.12
CA LEU A 279 -21.29 11.21 -10.37
C LEU A 279 -22.64 11.64 -10.94
N GLU A 280 -23.27 12.69 -10.40
CA GLU A 280 -24.53 13.22 -10.94
C GLU A 280 -24.38 13.73 -12.38
N THR A 281 -23.20 14.25 -12.74
CA THR A 281 -22.91 14.73 -14.09
C THR A 281 -22.77 13.57 -15.09
N VAL A 282 -22.18 12.44 -14.69
CA VAL A 282 -21.94 11.30 -15.60
C VAL A 282 -23.05 10.27 -15.58
N TRP A 283 -23.74 10.12 -14.44
CA TRP A 283 -24.80 9.17 -14.19
C TRP A 283 -26.00 9.88 -13.53
N PRO A 284 -26.71 10.75 -14.26
CA PRO A 284 -27.83 11.49 -13.71
C PRO A 284 -29.01 10.57 -13.35
N GLY A 285 -29.81 11.03 -12.37
CA GLY A 285 -30.98 10.31 -11.86
C GLY A 285 -30.62 9.25 -10.81
N ASN A 286 -31.64 8.58 -10.26
CA ASN A 286 -31.50 7.57 -9.21
C ASN A 286 -32.13 6.24 -9.63
N ASP A 287 -31.52 5.55 -10.59
CA ASP A 287 -31.90 4.17 -10.87
C ASP A 287 -31.41 3.21 -9.78
N ALA A 288 -32.04 2.04 -9.69
CA ALA A 288 -31.76 1.05 -8.65
C ALA A 288 -30.29 0.59 -8.64
N ILE A 289 -29.64 0.54 -9.82
CA ILE A 289 -28.24 0.11 -9.95
C ILE A 289 -27.30 1.17 -9.38
N LYS A 290 -27.55 2.46 -9.62
CA LYS A 290 -26.77 3.55 -9.01
C LYS A 290 -26.88 3.54 -7.48
N VAL A 291 -28.08 3.30 -6.94
CA VAL A 291 -28.29 3.20 -5.48
C VAL A 291 -27.51 2.01 -4.91
N GLN A 292 -27.59 0.85 -5.56
CA GLN A 292 -26.83 -0.35 -5.18
C GLN A 292 -25.31 -0.10 -5.27
N PHE A 293 -24.85 0.58 -6.32
CA PHE A 293 -23.44 0.94 -6.52
C PHE A 293 -22.92 1.81 -5.37
N LEU A 294 -23.66 2.86 -4.99
CA LEU A 294 -23.30 3.74 -3.90
C LEU A 294 -23.27 3.00 -2.55
N ALA A 295 -24.20 2.08 -2.31
CA ALA A 295 -24.22 1.26 -1.11
C ALA A 295 -22.96 0.38 -1.02
N LYS A 296 -22.63 -0.35 -2.10
CA LYS A 296 -21.41 -1.18 -2.19
C LYS A 296 -20.15 -0.34 -2.03
N LEU A 297 -20.07 0.83 -2.66
CA LEU A 297 -18.90 1.71 -2.56
C LEU A 297 -18.68 2.25 -1.13
N ARG A 298 -19.76 2.54 -0.40
CA ARG A 298 -19.67 2.90 1.02
C ARG A 298 -19.20 1.70 1.85
N GLU A 299 -19.74 0.53 1.58
CA GLU A 299 -19.33 -0.71 2.25
C GLU A 299 -17.84 -1.00 2.07
N THR A 300 -17.29 -0.86 0.85
CA THR A 300 -15.84 -1.06 0.62
C THR A 300 -15.01 -0.08 1.45
N ARG A 301 -15.42 1.19 1.51
CA ARG A 301 -14.72 2.23 2.29
C ARG A 301 -14.79 1.99 3.80
N VAL A 302 -15.92 1.48 4.30
CA VAL A 302 -16.05 1.11 5.72
C VAL A 302 -15.20 -0.10 6.07
N LYS A 303 -15.03 -1.05 5.14
CA LYS A 303 -14.17 -2.23 5.32
C LYS A 303 -12.68 -1.94 5.10
N SER A 304 -12.33 -0.75 4.64
CA SER A 304 -10.94 -0.32 4.47
C SER A 304 -10.20 -0.35 5.80
N ALA A 305 -8.94 -0.80 5.77
CA ALA A 305 -8.01 -0.64 6.89
C ALA A 305 -7.75 0.85 7.23
N PHE A 306 -8.13 1.74 6.31
CA PHE A 306 -7.97 3.19 6.40
C PHE A 306 -9.31 3.92 6.49
N ALA A 307 -10.38 3.25 6.91
CA ALA A 307 -11.71 3.86 7.03
C ALA A 307 -11.72 5.14 7.88
N ASP A 308 -10.94 5.15 8.96
CA ASP A 308 -10.80 6.32 9.84
C ASP A 308 -9.99 7.44 9.17
N ASP A 309 -8.89 7.10 8.48
CA ASP A 309 -8.10 8.08 7.74
C ASP A 309 -8.90 8.71 6.59
N LEU A 310 -9.71 7.92 5.88
CA LEU A 310 -10.65 8.42 4.87
C LEU A 310 -11.66 9.40 5.46
N ARG A 311 -12.15 9.14 6.68
CA ARG A 311 -13.07 10.04 7.37
C ARG A 311 -12.38 11.37 7.68
N VAL A 312 -11.20 11.33 8.28
CA VAL A 312 -10.39 12.52 8.59
C VAL A 312 -10.06 13.32 7.33
N LEU A 313 -9.66 12.62 6.27
CA LEU A 313 -9.32 13.25 4.99
C LEU A 313 -10.51 13.99 4.38
N SER A 314 -11.74 13.52 4.62
CA SER A 314 -12.98 14.12 4.11
C SER A 314 -13.49 15.33 4.90
N THR A 315 -13.21 15.42 6.21
CA THR A 315 -13.77 16.46 7.09
C THR A 315 -13.01 17.78 7.07
N ASP A 316 -11.81 17.78 6.51
CA ASP A 316 -10.85 18.88 6.57
C ASP A 316 -10.88 19.74 5.29
N THR A 317 -12.07 19.87 4.70
CA THR A 317 -12.35 20.64 3.48
C THR A 317 -12.91 22.04 3.77
N ARG A 318 -12.59 22.61 4.94
CA ARG A 318 -13.03 23.96 5.33
C ARG A 318 -11.97 25.01 5.01
#